data_AF-A0A554KRN3-F1
#
_entry.id   AF-A0A554KRN3-F1
#
_cell.length_a   1.000
_cell.length_b   1.000
_cell.length_c   1.000
_cell.angle_alpha   90.00
_cell.angle_beta   90.00
_cell.angle_gamma   90.00
#
_symmetry.space_group_name_H-M   'P 1'
#
loop_
_entity.id
_entity.type
_entity.pdbx_description
1 polymer ?
#
loop_
_entity_poly.entity_id
_entity_poly.type
_entity_poly.pdbx_seq_one_letter_code
_entity_poly.pdbx_strand_id
1 'polypeptide(L)'
;MFEKVPEAESPVFNPKKEIKKIKEAPKPERRKLVAEFKKELAEQKEGIADLQEEVIRMIRENPDIKTDELYPRIEEMGKEIKLGTLEKGIAKLLAEKYTKKHEAIETFWNRFSKSPNRDSDMFKDLFGREPLGRIEILKGPMTLYIKCGNPKDYAMLHQQTFLIQREATPEEIGKSNLSGGASLPTSPLPDLTGLINIENVQEMPDPEKSKSTMLHEEQHAFYRLLTSSALEFLPALIESGVTSNDPGEATKQFQEMLKVDLRALRVEAEDKARDEILATMKEPNANERKLFTNLTEMEADDGIYDYLVKARETDIPNLVKHWKKAGLLKNVPDVDATVHESIRQFFFREYYDVLSKGIASFKALTDKLHFSKEKTVAFLEREPLAKWPKVVKRIYAEKKKKSE
;
A
#
# COMPACT_ATOMS: atom_id res chain seq x y z
N MET A 1 9.20 -18.94 46.86
CA MET A 1 8.39 -17.80 46.41
C MET A 1 9.35 -16.66 46.15
N PHE A 2 9.65 -16.37 44.90
CA PHE A 2 10.28 -15.10 44.54
C PHE A 2 9.18 -14.27 43.89
N GLU A 3 8.76 -13.20 44.57
CA GLU A 3 7.96 -12.15 43.98
C GLU A 3 8.74 -11.55 42.82
N LYS A 4 8.27 -11.79 41.60
CA LYS A 4 8.69 -10.99 40.45
C LYS A 4 8.17 -9.57 40.69
N VAL A 5 9.08 -8.66 40.99
CA VAL A 5 8.87 -7.22 40.84
C VAL A 5 8.34 -7.00 39.41
N PRO A 6 7.23 -6.29 39.19
CA PRO A 6 6.80 -5.95 37.83
C PRO A 6 7.91 -5.11 37.21
N GLU A 7 8.50 -5.59 36.11
CA GLU A 7 9.33 -4.72 35.27
C GLU A 7 8.50 -3.48 34.97
N ALA A 8 9.02 -2.31 35.36
CA ALA A 8 8.40 -1.04 35.03
C ALA A 8 8.27 -0.99 33.50
N GLU A 9 7.04 -1.08 33.00
CA GLU A 9 6.77 -1.03 31.57
C GLU A 9 7.47 0.19 30.98
N SER A 10 8.36 -0.03 30.01
CA SER A 10 9.02 1.05 29.29
C SER A 10 7.98 2.07 28.83
N PRO A 11 8.24 3.38 28.99
CA PRO A 11 7.23 4.40 28.71
C PRO A 11 6.80 4.34 27.24
N VAL A 12 5.58 3.89 26.99
CA VAL A 12 4.96 3.77 25.66
C VAL A 12 4.66 5.15 25.11
N PHE A 13 5.15 5.46 23.91
CA PHE A 13 4.81 6.71 23.22
C PHE A 13 3.41 6.59 22.60
N ASN A 14 2.47 7.42 23.05
CA ASN A 14 1.10 7.45 22.54
C ASN A 14 0.77 8.82 21.94
N PRO A 15 0.71 8.93 20.59
CA PRO A 15 0.51 10.22 19.94
C PRO A 15 -0.77 10.96 20.34
N LYS A 16 -1.86 10.24 20.62
CA LYS A 16 -3.12 10.84 21.04
C LYS A 16 -3.01 11.45 22.45
N LYS A 17 -2.38 10.73 23.38
CA LYS A 17 -2.14 11.23 24.75
C LYS A 17 -1.20 12.44 24.75
N GLU A 18 -0.13 12.41 23.95
CA GLU A 18 0.80 13.54 23.84
C GLU A 18 0.15 14.77 23.20
N ILE A 19 -0.66 14.60 22.15
CA ILE A 19 -1.43 15.72 21.57
C ILE A 19 -2.42 16.32 22.57
N LYS A 20 -3.10 15.47 23.37
CA LYS A 20 -4.00 15.94 24.43
C LYS A 20 -3.23 16.77 25.47
N LYS A 21 -2.09 16.27 25.94
CA LYS A 21 -1.18 16.99 26.86
C LYS A 21 -0.72 18.34 26.28
N ILE A 22 -0.35 18.38 25.00
CA ILE A 22 0.01 19.64 24.31
C ILE A 22 -1.17 20.63 24.28
N LYS A 23 -2.39 20.15 24.03
CA LYS A 23 -3.59 21.01 23.98
C LYS A 23 -3.94 21.58 25.36
N GLU A 24 -3.73 20.80 26.41
CA GLU A 24 -4.02 21.17 27.80
C GLU A 24 -2.94 22.08 28.41
N ALA A 25 -1.71 22.04 27.90
CA ALA A 25 -0.60 22.85 28.40
C ALA A 25 -0.79 24.38 28.18
N PRO A 26 -0.23 25.24 29.05
CA PRO A 26 -0.18 26.68 28.85
C PRO A 26 0.48 27.08 27.52
N LYS A 27 -0.04 28.12 26.84
CA LYS A 27 0.49 28.62 25.56
C LYS A 27 2.03 28.73 25.47
N PRO A 28 2.76 29.26 26.47
CA PRO A 28 4.22 29.36 26.39
C PRO A 28 4.93 27.99 26.36
N GLU A 29 4.36 26.97 26.99
CA GLU A 29 4.95 25.61 27.07
C GLU A 29 4.64 24.76 25.84
N ARG A 30 3.53 25.04 25.14
CA ARG A 30 3.08 24.29 23.96
C ARG A 30 4.16 24.20 22.88
N ARG A 31 4.95 25.26 22.67
CA ARG A 31 5.98 25.26 21.62
C ARG A 31 7.07 24.23 21.90
N LYS A 32 7.48 24.09 23.17
CA LYS A 32 8.48 23.11 23.60
C LYS A 32 7.92 21.69 23.48
N LEU A 33 6.72 21.46 24.00
CA LEU A 33 6.04 20.15 23.93
C LEU A 33 5.78 19.69 22.48
N VAL A 34 5.42 20.61 21.58
CA VAL A 34 5.28 20.30 20.14
C VAL A 34 6.61 19.92 19.50
N ALA A 35 7.72 20.53 19.93
CA ALA A 35 9.04 20.20 19.40
C ALA A 35 9.50 18.81 19.89
N GLU A 36 9.32 18.52 21.19
CA GLU A 36 9.59 17.21 21.79
C GLU A 36 8.73 16.12 21.14
N PHE A 37 7.42 16.33 21.04
CA PHE A 37 6.51 15.40 20.36
C PHE A 37 6.92 15.10 18.92
N LYS A 38 7.35 16.11 18.16
CA LYS A 38 7.81 15.91 16.78
C LYS A 38 9.09 15.10 16.71
N LYS A 39 10.00 15.29 17.66
CA LYS A 39 11.24 14.54 17.75
C LYS A 39 10.95 13.07 18.07
N GLU A 40 10.17 12.81 19.12
CA GLU A 40 9.78 11.45 19.51
C GLU A 40 8.99 10.73 18.40
N LEU A 41 8.09 11.44 17.73
CA LEU A 41 7.35 10.90 16.58
C LEU A 41 8.27 10.56 15.39
N ALA A 42 9.32 11.36 15.16
CA ALA A 42 10.28 11.08 14.10
C ALA A 42 11.13 9.86 14.44
N GLU A 43 11.66 9.77 15.67
CA GLU A 43 12.41 8.62 16.18
C GLU A 43 11.58 7.34 16.13
N GLN A 44 10.30 7.40 16.54
CA GLN A 44 9.40 6.25 16.45
C GLN A 44 9.19 5.80 15.00
N LYS A 45 9.02 6.73 14.06
CA LYS A 45 8.81 6.40 12.64
C LYS A 45 10.04 5.79 11.99
N GLU A 46 11.21 6.32 12.31
CA GLU A 46 12.49 5.75 11.88
C GLU A 46 12.64 4.33 12.42
N GLY A 47 12.40 4.13 13.72
CA GLY A 47 12.44 2.81 14.34
C GLY A 47 11.42 1.81 13.77
N ILE A 48 10.22 2.26 13.40
CA ILE A 48 9.24 1.39 12.70
C ILE A 48 9.74 1.03 11.29
N ALA A 49 10.37 1.96 10.58
CA ALA A 49 10.92 1.68 9.25
C ALA A 49 12.08 0.67 9.32
N ASP A 50 12.99 0.83 10.29
CA ASP A 50 14.09 -0.10 10.53
C ASP A 50 13.56 -1.49 10.92
N LEU A 51 12.52 -1.53 11.77
CA LEU A 51 11.83 -2.78 12.11
C LEU A 51 11.21 -3.46 10.88
N GLN A 52 10.57 -2.70 9.99
CA GLN A 52 9.99 -3.25 8.76
C GLN A 52 11.06 -3.83 7.83
N GLU A 53 12.16 -3.10 7.63
CA GLU A 53 13.31 -3.56 6.85
C GLU A 53 13.88 -4.87 7.42
N GLU A 54 14.06 -4.93 8.74
CA GLU A 54 14.56 -6.11 9.43
C GLU A 54 13.62 -7.31 9.31
N VAL A 55 12.30 -7.09 9.43
CA VAL A 55 11.30 -8.15 9.22
C VAL A 55 11.35 -8.72 7.81
N ILE A 56 11.43 -7.84 6.80
CA ILE A 56 11.56 -8.26 5.41
C ILE A 56 12.87 -9.04 5.22
N ARG A 57 13.97 -8.58 5.82
CA ARG A 57 15.26 -9.27 5.76
C ARG A 57 15.18 -10.66 6.38
N MET A 58 14.64 -10.80 7.59
CA MET A 58 14.46 -12.09 8.27
C MET A 58 13.63 -13.07 7.42
N ILE A 59 12.54 -12.58 6.81
CA ILE A 59 11.70 -13.38 5.92
C ILE A 59 12.46 -13.82 4.65
N ARG A 60 13.26 -12.94 4.05
CA ARG A 60 14.06 -13.29 2.86
C ARG A 60 15.18 -14.27 3.18
N GLU A 61 15.84 -14.11 4.33
CA GLU A 61 16.93 -14.98 4.78
C GLU A 61 16.43 -16.36 5.25
N ASN A 62 15.24 -16.40 5.86
CA ASN A 62 14.59 -17.63 6.29
C ASN A 62 13.09 -17.61 5.96
N PRO A 63 12.69 -17.96 4.73
CA PRO A 63 11.28 -18.01 4.34
C PRO A 63 10.44 -18.97 5.21
N ASP A 64 11.04 -20.04 5.73
CA ASP A 64 10.35 -21.01 6.57
C ASP A 64 10.09 -20.52 8.01
N ILE A 65 10.51 -19.29 8.36
CA ILE A 65 10.33 -18.71 9.70
C ILE A 65 8.86 -18.74 10.12
N LYS A 66 8.61 -19.33 11.29
CA LYS A 66 7.27 -19.53 11.83
C LYS A 66 6.85 -18.38 12.75
N THR A 67 5.56 -18.29 13.04
CA THR A 67 4.99 -17.21 13.87
C THR A 67 5.63 -17.15 15.26
N ASP A 68 5.88 -18.30 15.86
CA ASP A 68 6.50 -18.45 17.19
C ASP A 68 7.98 -18.07 17.22
N GLU A 69 8.63 -17.93 16.08
CA GLU A 69 9.98 -17.40 15.95
C GLU A 69 10.00 -15.92 15.50
N LEU A 70 9.20 -15.58 14.48
CA LEU A 70 9.17 -14.24 13.89
C LEU A 70 8.59 -13.20 14.86
N TYR A 71 7.48 -13.50 15.53
CA TYR A 71 6.82 -12.53 16.42
C TYR A 71 7.70 -12.14 17.62
N PRO A 72 8.33 -13.05 18.38
CA PRO A 72 9.21 -12.66 19.48
C PRO A 72 10.38 -11.77 19.04
N ARG A 73 10.94 -12.00 17.84
CA ARG A 73 11.98 -11.13 17.29
C ARG A 73 11.43 -9.72 16.99
N ILE A 74 10.25 -9.62 16.38
CA ILE A 74 9.56 -8.33 16.16
C ILE A 74 9.28 -7.62 17.49
N GLU A 75 8.80 -8.35 18.49
CA GLU A 75 8.50 -7.79 19.80
C GLU A 75 9.75 -7.28 20.52
N GLU A 76 10.87 -8.03 20.45
CA GLU A 76 12.14 -7.63 21.07
C GLU A 76 12.64 -6.30 20.48
N MET A 77 12.71 -6.21 19.15
CA MET A 77 13.08 -4.97 18.46
C MET A 77 12.08 -3.85 18.72
N GLY A 78 10.81 -4.20 18.87
CA GLY A 78 9.72 -3.29 19.25
C GLY A 78 9.91 -2.59 20.60
N LYS A 79 10.73 -3.16 21.51
CA LYS A 79 11.02 -2.55 22.82
C LYS A 79 11.81 -1.26 22.69
N GLU A 80 12.79 -1.22 21.79
CA GLU A 80 13.66 -0.04 21.58
C GLU A 80 12.86 1.16 21.05
N ILE A 81 11.83 0.88 20.25
CA ILE A 81 10.97 1.89 19.60
C ILE A 81 9.64 2.12 20.35
N LYS A 82 9.50 1.54 21.54
CA LYS A 82 8.37 1.72 22.47
C LYS A 82 7.01 1.38 21.86
N LEU A 83 6.91 0.25 21.14
CA LEU A 83 5.63 -0.22 20.61
C LEU A 83 4.60 -0.44 21.73
N GLY A 84 3.39 0.09 21.55
CA GLY A 84 2.27 -0.10 22.46
C GLY A 84 1.58 -1.46 22.25
N THR A 85 0.57 -1.73 23.08
CA THR A 85 -0.20 -2.99 23.02
C THR A 85 -0.86 -3.22 21.67
N LEU A 86 -1.34 -2.16 21.03
CA LEU A 86 -1.99 -2.25 19.71
C LEU A 86 -0.96 -2.65 18.64
N GLU A 87 0.20 -2.00 18.65
CA GLU A 87 1.30 -2.26 17.71
C GLU A 87 1.86 -3.68 17.88
N LYS A 88 1.97 -4.17 19.12
CA LYS A 88 2.31 -5.58 19.39
C LYS A 88 1.26 -6.55 18.83
N GLY A 89 -0.03 -6.22 18.97
CA GLY A 89 -1.12 -6.99 18.35
C GLY A 89 -1.00 -7.02 16.82
N ILE A 90 -0.67 -5.90 16.20
CA ILE A 90 -0.42 -5.79 14.75
C ILE A 90 0.78 -6.66 14.35
N ALA A 91 1.89 -6.59 15.08
CA ALA A 91 3.08 -7.40 14.84
C ALA A 91 2.80 -8.91 14.88
N LYS A 92 1.99 -9.37 15.83
CA LYS A 92 1.59 -10.78 15.92
C LYS A 92 0.75 -11.20 14.70
N LEU A 93 -0.26 -10.40 14.36
CA LEU A 93 -1.12 -10.67 13.20
C LEU A 93 -0.34 -10.67 11.89
N LEU A 94 0.67 -9.82 11.76
CA LEU A 94 1.59 -9.81 10.63
C LEU A 94 2.33 -11.14 10.52
N ALA A 95 2.93 -11.63 11.62
CA ALA A 95 3.67 -12.89 11.63
C ALA A 95 2.76 -14.10 11.30
N GLU A 96 1.54 -14.12 11.84
CA GLU A 96 0.52 -15.14 11.53
C GLU A 96 0.11 -15.10 10.05
N LYS A 97 -0.18 -13.91 9.52
CA LYS A 97 -0.52 -13.72 8.10
C LYS A 97 0.61 -14.17 7.18
N TYR A 98 1.85 -13.82 7.50
CA TYR A 98 3.01 -14.26 6.76
C TYR A 98 3.10 -15.79 6.71
N THR A 99 3.08 -16.42 7.89
CA THR A 99 3.21 -17.89 8.03
C THR A 99 2.14 -18.60 7.21
N LYS A 100 0.88 -18.16 7.30
CA LYS A 100 -0.23 -18.74 6.54
C LYS A 100 -0.04 -18.61 5.02
N LYS A 101 0.41 -17.44 4.55
CA LYS A 101 0.67 -17.22 3.12
C LYS A 101 1.82 -18.09 2.61
N HIS A 102 2.91 -18.14 3.37
CA HIS A 102 4.07 -18.98 3.05
C HIS A 102 3.68 -20.47 2.99
N GLU A 103 2.91 -20.96 3.96
CA GLU A 103 2.43 -22.36 3.98
C GLU A 103 1.54 -22.70 2.78
N ALA A 104 0.70 -21.77 2.31
CA ALA A 104 -0.10 -21.95 1.10
C ALA A 104 0.79 -22.11 -0.14
N ILE A 105 1.84 -21.29 -0.25
CA ILE A 105 2.83 -21.35 -1.33
C ILE A 105 3.60 -22.66 -1.29
N GLU A 106 4.13 -23.07 -0.13
CA GLU A 106 4.83 -24.34 0.04
C GLU A 106 3.95 -25.54 -0.30
N THR A 107 2.72 -25.53 0.21
CA THR A 107 1.75 -26.61 -0.04
C THR A 107 1.48 -26.75 -1.54
N PHE A 108 1.30 -25.63 -2.24
CA PHE A 108 1.09 -25.64 -3.69
C PHE A 108 2.35 -26.08 -4.44
N TRP A 109 3.50 -25.48 -4.14
CA TRP A 109 4.78 -25.76 -4.78
C TRP A 109 5.18 -27.23 -4.70
N ASN A 110 5.01 -27.84 -3.53
CA ASN A 110 5.45 -29.20 -3.27
C ASN A 110 4.62 -30.27 -4.00
N ARG A 111 3.38 -29.95 -4.44
CA ARG A 111 2.56 -30.85 -5.28
C ARG A 111 3.24 -31.23 -6.58
N PHE A 112 4.08 -30.33 -7.11
CA PHE A 112 4.73 -30.49 -8.41
C PHE A 112 6.22 -30.82 -8.30
N SER A 113 6.74 -31.10 -7.10
CA SER A 113 8.16 -31.38 -6.83
C SER A 113 8.75 -32.53 -7.66
N LYS A 114 7.92 -33.46 -8.12
CA LYS A 114 8.31 -34.62 -8.95
C LYS A 114 7.94 -34.49 -10.42
N SER A 115 7.31 -33.38 -10.84
CA SER A 115 6.92 -33.20 -12.23
C SER A 115 8.13 -32.84 -13.10
N PRO A 116 8.34 -33.53 -14.25
CA PRO A 116 9.37 -33.17 -15.22
C PRO A 116 9.04 -31.85 -15.95
N ASN A 117 7.77 -31.45 -15.99
CA ASN A 117 7.27 -30.21 -16.62
C ASN A 117 6.65 -29.29 -15.57
N ARG A 118 7.29 -29.20 -14.39
CA ARG A 118 6.76 -28.56 -13.17
C ARG A 118 6.04 -27.24 -13.45
N ASP A 119 6.68 -26.32 -14.16
CA ASP A 119 6.15 -24.97 -14.35
C ASP A 119 4.92 -24.94 -15.28
N SER A 120 4.87 -25.82 -16.30
CA SER A 120 3.70 -25.99 -17.18
C SER A 120 2.54 -26.61 -16.42
N ASP A 121 2.81 -27.66 -15.63
CA ASP A 121 1.80 -28.34 -14.83
C ASP A 121 1.23 -27.42 -13.74
N MET A 122 2.08 -26.63 -13.09
CA MET A 122 1.68 -25.60 -12.12
C MET A 122 0.81 -24.52 -12.79
N PHE A 123 1.20 -24.03 -13.97
CA PHE A 123 0.41 -23.06 -14.72
C PHE A 123 -0.98 -23.62 -15.07
N LYS A 124 -1.03 -24.88 -15.51
CA LYS A 124 -2.28 -25.57 -15.81
C LYS A 124 -3.18 -25.74 -14.59
N ASP A 125 -2.61 -26.12 -13.44
CA ASP A 125 -3.39 -26.27 -12.20
C ASP A 125 -3.90 -24.92 -11.69
N LEU A 126 -3.10 -23.85 -11.82
CA LEU A 126 -3.51 -22.50 -11.42
C LEU A 126 -4.60 -21.94 -12.32
N PHE A 127 -4.51 -22.12 -13.64
CA PHE A 127 -5.32 -21.35 -14.59
C PHE A 127 -6.25 -22.18 -15.46
N GLY A 128 -6.22 -23.51 -15.32
CA GLY A 128 -7.13 -24.45 -15.99
C GLY A 128 -6.76 -24.80 -17.43
N ARG A 129 -5.59 -24.36 -17.92
CA ARG A 129 -5.14 -24.61 -19.31
C ARG A 129 -3.63 -24.65 -19.44
N GLU A 130 -3.15 -25.31 -20.48
CA GLU A 130 -1.72 -25.29 -20.84
C GLU A 130 -1.27 -23.86 -21.23
N PRO A 131 -0.01 -23.50 -20.94
CA PRO A 131 0.56 -22.26 -21.45
C PRO A 131 0.76 -22.34 -22.96
N LEU A 132 0.60 -21.20 -23.65
CA LEU A 132 0.85 -21.07 -25.09
C LEU A 132 2.33 -20.90 -25.44
N GLY A 133 3.14 -20.47 -24.48
CA GLY A 133 4.59 -20.41 -24.65
C GLY A 133 5.36 -20.76 -23.40
N ARG A 134 6.61 -20.31 -23.35
CA ARG A 134 7.49 -20.58 -22.21
C ARG A 134 6.95 -19.90 -20.95
N ILE A 135 6.81 -20.68 -19.89
CA ILE A 135 6.56 -20.22 -18.52
C ILE A 135 7.74 -20.62 -17.64
N GLU A 136 8.16 -19.72 -16.77
CA GLU A 136 9.08 -20.00 -15.66
C GLU A 136 8.41 -19.53 -14.37
N ILE A 137 8.28 -20.42 -13.39
CA ILE A 137 7.68 -20.10 -12.09
C ILE A 137 8.75 -20.16 -11.01
N LEU A 138 8.95 -19.04 -10.34
CA LEU A 138 9.84 -18.91 -9.21
C LEU A 138 9.05 -18.84 -7.91
N LYS A 139 9.57 -19.49 -6.87
CA LYS A 139 9.03 -19.41 -5.52
C LYS A 139 9.66 -18.23 -4.79
N GLY A 140 8.85 -17.26 -4.38
CA GLY A 140 9.24 -16.22 -3.43
C GLY A 140 8.87 -16.60 -1.98
N PRO A 141 9.19 -15.77 -0.99
CA PRO A 141 8.90 -16.06 0.42
C PRO A 141 7.41 -16.24 0.72
N MET A 142 6.54 -15.51 0.03
CA MET A 142 5.07 -15.63 0.20
C MET A 142 4.31 -15.44 -1.11
N THR A 143 4.99 -15.58 -2.25
CA THR A 143 4.41 -15.40 -3.57
C THR A 143 4.93 -16.44 -4.57
N LEU A 144 4.15 -16.69 -5.61
CA LEU A 144 4.62 -17.31 -6.85
C LEU A 144 4.90 -16.20 -7.85
N TYR A 145 6.06 -16.22 -8.48
CA TYR A 145 6.44 -15.27 -9.52
C TYR A 145 6.48 -15.97 -10.87
N ILE A 146 5.60 -15.58 -11.79
CA ILE A 146 5.38 -16.27 -13.06
C ILE A 146 5.89 -15.39 -14.20
N LYS A 147 6.95 -15.84 -14.86
CA LYS A 147 7.48 -15.19 -16.06
C LYS A 147 6.79 -15.74 -17.30
N CYS A 148 6.16 -14.86 -18.07
CA CYS A 148 5.42 -15.21 -19.26
C CYS A 148 6.21 -14.82 -20.52
N GLY A 149 6.65 -15.81 -21.29
CA GLY A 149 7.30 -15.58 -22.60
C GLY A 149 6.31 -15.32 -23.74
N ASN A 150 5.04 -15.69 -23.57
CA ASN A 150 3.99 -15.46 -24.55
C ASN A 150 3.09 -14.28 -24.14
N PRO A 151 2.91 -13.25 -25.01
CA PRO A 151 2.04 -12.10 -24.71
C PRO A 151 0.58 -12.47 -24.43
N LYS A 152 0.07 -13.55 -25.03
CA LYS A 152 -1.31 -14.02 -24.79
C LYS A 152 -1.47 -14.63 -23.41
N ASP A 153 -0.47 -15.38 -22.93
CA ASP A 153 -0.48 -15.92 -21.57
C ASP A 153 -0.39 -14.78 -20.56
N TYR A 154 0.53 -13.83 -20.76
CA TYR A 154 0.64 -12.65 -19.90
C TYR A 154 -0.66 -11.85 -19.86
N ALA A 155 -1.24 -11.53 -21.02
CA ALA A 155 -2.49 -10.78 -21.09
C ALA A 155 -3.66 -11.53 -20.45
N MET A 156 -3.72 -12.85 -20.61
CA MET A 156 -4.74 -13.67 -19.96
C MET A 156 -4.67 -13.53 -18.43
N LEU A 157 -3.46 -13.58 -17.87
CA LEU A 157 -3.23 -13.42 -16.43
C LEU A 157 -3.50 -11.98 -15.97
N HIS A 158 -2.93 -10.98 -16.64
CA HIS A 158 -3.07 -9.56 -16.32
C HIS A 158 -4.54 -9.12 -16.30
N GLN A 159 -5.29 -9.52 -17.32
CA GLN A 159 -6.73 -9.22 -17.46
C GLN A 159 -7.63 -10.22 -16.72
N GLN A 160 -7.04 -11.23 -16.07
CA GLN A 160 -7.74 -12.26 -15.30
C GLN A 160 -8.84 -13.00 -16.07
N THR A 161 -8.68 -13.12 -17.40
CA THR A 161 -9.64 -13.78 -18.29
C THR A 161 -9.75 -15.29 -18.05
N PHE A 162 -8.75 -15.88 -17.38
CA PHE A 162 -8.78 -17.26 -16.88
C PHE A 162 -9.95 -17.53 -15.92
N LEU A 163 -10.49 -16.51 -15.22
CA LEU A 163 -11.63 -16.68 -14.32
C LEU A 163 -12.91 -17.09 -15.06
N ILE A 164 -13.04 -16.68 -16.32
CA ILE A 164 -14.18 -16.96 -17.19
C ILE A 164 -13.79 -17.80 -18.41
N GLN A 165 -12.57 -18.37 -18.40
CA GLN A 165 -12.07 -19.31 -19.40
C GLN A 165 -12.20 -18.80 -20.84
N ARG A 166 -11.85 -17.53 -21.08
CA ARG A 166 -11.77 -16.93 -22.42
C ARG A 166 -10.36 -16.50 -22.78
N GLU A 167 -10.12 -16.35 -24.08
CA GLU A 167 -8.89 -15.72 -24.55
C GLU A 167 -8.91 -14.20 -24.35
N ALA A 168 -7.72 -13.62 -24.17
CA ALA A 168 -7.53 -12.19 -24.20
C ALA A 168 -7.74 -11.66 -25.64
N THR A 169 -8.46 -10.55 -25.76
CA THR A 169 -8.67 -9.89 -27.06
C THR A 169 -7.37 -9.21 -27.54
N PRO A 170 -7.25 -8.86 -28.84
CA PRO A 170 -6.10 -8.10 -29.32
C PRO A 170 -5.87 -6.77 -28.57
N GLU A 171 -6.95 -6.10 -28.17
CA GLU A 171 -6.89 -4.87 -27.38
C GLU A 171 -6.32 -5.13 -25.98
N GLU A 172 -6.81 -6.17 -25.30
CA GLU A 172 -6.33 -6.60 -23.97
C GLU A 172 -4.87 -7.03 -23.99
N ILE A 173 -4.42 -7.69 -25.07
CA ILE A 173 -3.02 -8.04 -25.28
C ILE A 173 -2.18 -6.76 -25.44
N GLY A 174 -2.64 -5.82 -26.26
CA GLY A 174 -2.01 -4.52 -26.43
C GLY A 174 -1.86 -3.77 -25.10
N LYS A 175 -2.94 -3.70 -24.30
CA LYS A 175 -2.95 -3.06 -22.98
C LYS A 175 -1.98 -3.71 -22.01
N SER A 176 -2.03 -5.03 -21.90
CA SER A 176 -1.18 -5.76 -20.95
C SER A 176 0.31 -5.59 -21.29
N ASN A 177 0.67 -5.52 -22.58
CA ASN A 177 2.04 -5.30 -23.00
C ASN A 177 2.62 -3.91 -22.63
N LEU A 178 1.80 -2.97 -22.15
CA LEU A 178 2.27 -1.71 -21.58
C LEU A 178 2.85 -1.88 -20.17
N SER A 179 2.55 -3.00 -19.50
CA SER A 179 3.10 -3.33 -18.20
C SER A 179 4.21 -4.39 -18.29
N GLY A 180 5.27 -4.21 -17.51
CA GLY A 180 6.35 -5.20 -17.36
C GLY A 180 6.04 -6.29 -16.34
N GLY A 181 5.18 -5.99 -15.35
CA GLY A 181 4.85 -6.88 -14.24
C GLY A 181 3.52 -6.50 -13.59
N ALA A 182 2.90 -7.43 -12.89
CA ALA A 182 1.72 -7.15 -12.10
C ALA A 182 1.54 -8.14 -10.96
N SER A 183 0.89 -7.70 -9.89
CA SER A 183 0.45 -8.56 -8.81
C SER A 183 -1.02 -8.93 -9.01
N LEU A 184 -1.33 -10.23 -9.10
CA LEU A 184 -2.68 -10.71 -9.33
C LEU A 184 -3.49 -10.67 -8.03
N PRO A 185 -4.61 -9.95 -7.99
CA PRO A 185 -5.44 -9.86 -6.80
C PRO A 185 -6.28 -11.13 -6.58
N THR A 186 -6.47 -11.96 -7.61
CA THR A 186 -7.28 -13.18 -7.54
C THR A 186 -6.49 -14.42 -7.93
N SER A 187 -7.01 -15.57 -7.54
CA SER A 187 -6.51 -16.89 -7.90
C SER A 187 -7.69 -17.87 -7.93
N PRO A 188 -7.74 -18.83 -8.88
CA PRO A 188 -8.73 -19.92 -8.84
C PRO A 188 -8.56 -20.83 -7.62
N LEU A 189 -7.35 -20.86 -7.05
CA LEU A 189 -7.06 -21.48 -5.75
C LEU A 189 -7.21 -20.43 -4.64
N PRO A 190 -8.22 -20.52 -3.75
CA PRO A 190 -8.51 -19.48 -2.76
C PRO A 190 -7.33 -19.13 -1.86
N ASP A 191 -6.55 -20.13 -1.45
CA ASP A 191 -5.39 -19.95 -0.56
C ASP A 191 -4.23 -19.18 -1.22
N LEU A 192 -4.24 -19.02 -2.55
CA LEU A 192 -3.23 -18.27 -3.31
C LEU A 192 -3.71 -16.88 -3.75
N THR A 193 -4.89 -16.45 -3.29
CA THR A 193 -5.45 -15.13 -3.62
C THR A 193 -4.49 -14.01 -3.18
N GLY A 194 -4.08 -13.15 -4.12
CA GLY A 194 -3.16 -12.04 -3.84
C GLY A 194 -1.70 -12.45 -3.65
N LEU A 195 -1.34 -13.71 -3.93
CA LEU A 195 -0.01 -14.29 -3.77
C LEU A 195 0.69 -14.61 -5.10
N ILE A 196 0.11 -14.22 -6.24
CA ILE A 196 0.69 -14.49 -7.56
C ILE A 196 1.15 -13.16 -8.15
N ASN A 197 2.40 -13.12 -8.58
CA ASN A 197 2.99 -12.02 -9.34
C ASN A 197 3.32 -12.54 -10.74
N ILE A 198 3.15 -11.71 -11.76
CA ILE A 198 3.40 -12.04 -13.15
C ILE A 198 4.38 -11.06 -13.78
N GLU A 199 5.18 -11.54 -14.73
CA GLU A 199 6.14 -10.74 -15.50
C GLU A 199 5.96 -10.98 -17.00
N ASN A 200 6.02 -9.92 -17.79
CA ASN A 200 6.12 -10.01 -19.25
C ASN A 200 7.61 -10.00 -19.65
N VAL A 201 8.17 -11.18 -19.87
CA VAL A 201 9.61 -11.32 -20.19
C VAL A 201 9.93 -11.26 -21.68
N GLN A 202 8.91 -11.31 -22.55
CA GLN A 202 9.05 -11.52 -24.00
C GLN A 202 10.04 -12.68 -24.32
N GLU A 203 10.46 -12.86 -25.57
CA GLU A 203 11.28 -14.02 -25.96
C GLU A 203 12.73 -13.97 -25.42
N MET A 204 13.24 -12.79 -25.05
CA MET A 204 14.59 -12.62 -24.47
C MET A 204 14.56 -11.58 -23.33
N PRO A 205 14.40 -12.00 -22.06
CA PRO A 205 14.47 -11.08 -20.95
C PRO A 205 15.89 -10.55 -20.76
N ASP A 206 16.01 -9.24 -20.59
CA ASP A 206 17.17 -8.63 -19.94
C ASP A 206 17.17 -9.10 -18.46
N PRO A 207 18.19 -9.86 -18.01
CA PRO A 207 18.21 -10.42 -16.65
C PRO A 207 18.15 -9.35 -15.55
N GLU A 208 18.77 -8.19 -15.78
CA GLU A 208 18.79 -7.11 -14.79
C GLU A 208 17.41 -6.42 -14.70
N LYS A 209 16.78 -6.19 -15.87
CA LYS A 209 15.40 -5.68 -15.90
C LYS A 209 14.44 -6.67 -15.23
N SER A 210 14.56 -7.97 -15.52
CA SER A 210 13.68 -8.98 -14.92
C SER A 210 13.85 -9.09 -13.41
N LYS A 211 15.10 -9.07 -12.93
CA LYS A 211 15.38 -9.01 -11.50
C LYS A 211 14.79 -7.75 -10.85
N SER A 212 14.89 -6.59 -11.51
CA SER A 212 14.29 -5.34 -11.03
C SER A 212 12.76 -5.44 -10.95
N THR A 213 12.10 -5.98 -11.98
CA THR A 213 10.65 -6.20 -11.98
C THR A 213 10.23 -7.16 -10.88
N MET A 214 10.97 -8.25 -10.68
CA MET A 214 10.68 -9.22 -9.63
C MET A 214 10.76 -8.61 -8.23
N LEU A 215 11.81 -7.82 -7.96
CA LEU A 215 11.94 -7.11 -6.69
C LEU A 215 10.83 -6.06 -6.50
N HIS A 216 10.40 -5.38 -7.56
CA HIS A 216 9.26 -4.45 -7.53
C HIS A 216 7.95 -5.16 -7.15
N GLU A 217 7.63 -6.28 -7.81
CA GLU A 217 6.40 -7.03 -7.49
C GLU A 217 6.45 -7.71 -6.10
N GLU A 218 7.64 -8.13 -5.66
CA GLU A 218 7.83 -8.64 -4.30
C GLU A 218 7.59 -7.54 -3.24
N GLN A 219 8.05 -6.32 -3.50
CA GLN A 219 7.82 -5.18 -2.61
C GLN A 219 6.31 -4.92 -2.42
N HIS A 220 5.50 -5.01 -3.47
CA HIS A 220 4.04 -4.90 -3.35
C HIS A 220 3.45 -5.98 -2.43
N ALA A 221 3.97 -7.21 -2.47
CA ALA A 221 3.50 -8.30 -1.61
C ALA A 221 3.83 -8.03 -0.12
N PHE A 222 5.05 -7.55 0.16
CA PHE A 222 5.45 -7.11 1.50
C PHE A 222 4.64 -5.92 1.99
N TYR A 223 4.45 -4.91 1.14
CA TYR A 223 3.63 -3.76 1.48
C TYR A 223 2.24 -4.21 1.92
N ARG A 224 1.54 -5.05 1.14
CA ARG A 224 0.22 -5.58 1.53
C ARG A 224 0.24 -6.38 2.83
N LEU A 225 1.31 -7.13 3.10
CA LEU A 225 1.47 -7.85 4.36
C LEU A 225 1.53 -6.85 5.54
N LEU A 226 2.33 -5.79 5.39
CA LEU A 226 2.54 -4.75 6.40
C LEU A 226 1.33 -3.81 6.57
N THR A 227 0.54 -3.58 5.51
CA THR A 227 -0.52 -2.54 5.46
C THR A 227 -1.94 -3.06 5.41
N SER A 228 -2.18 -4.37 5.49
CA SER A 228 -3.53 -4.98 5.40
C SER A 228 -4.50 -4.63 6.55
N SER A 229 -4.95 -3.37 6.54
CA SER A 229 -6.32 -2.80 6.54
C SER A 229 -7.37 -3.18 7.59
N ALA A 230 -7.11 -4.11 8.51
CA ALA A 230 -8.06 -4.38 9.60
C ALA A 230 -7.89 -3.47 10.83
N LEU A 231 -6.78 -2.75 10.98
CA LEU A 231 -6.39 -2.17 12.28
C LEU A 231 -6.34 -0.64 12.36
N GLU A 232 -6.43 0.08 11.24
CA GLU A 232 -6.38 1.55 11.26
C GLU A 232 -7.76 2.24 11.39
N PHE A 233 -8.87 1.55 11.10
CA PHE A 233 -10.19 2.22 10.93
C PHE A 233 -11.31 1.81 11.89
N LEU A 234 -11.17 0.72 12.63
CA LEU A 234 -12.23 0.25 13.54
C LEU A 234 -12.55 1.20 14.72
N PRO A 235 -11.59 1.87 15.37
CA PRO A 235 -11.91 2.73 16.51
C PRO A 235 -12.62 4.05 16.15
N ALA A 236 -12.45 4.56 14.92
CA ALA A 236 -13.07 5.82 14.50
C ALA A 236 -14.55 5.64 14.08
N LEU A 237 -14.87 4.51 13.43
CA LEU A 237 -16.20 4.23 12.89
C LEU A 237 -17.27 3.94 13.97
N ILE A 238 -16.87 3.50 15.16
CA ILE A 238 -17.80 3.13 16.24
C ILE A 238 -18.21 4.36 17.09
N GLU A 239 -17.40 5.41 17.13
CA GLU A 239 -17.65 6.58 17.97
C GLU A 239 -18.35 7.76 17.25
N SER A 240 -18.38 7.80 15.91
CA SER A 240 -18.81 8.98 15.13
C SER A 240 -20.18 8.90 14.45
N GLY A 241 -21.09 8.03 14.90
CA GLY A 241 -22.40 7.86 14.26
C GLY A 241 -23.17 9.18 14.05
N VAL A 242 -23.92 9.29 12.95
CA VAL A 242 -24.82 10.42 12.71
C VAL A 242 -25.95 10.35 13.74
N THR A 243 -25.94 11.28 14.70
CA THR A 243 -26.87 11.28 15.84
C THR A 243 -27.87 12.42 15.80
N SER A 244 -27.66 13.42 14.93
CA SER A 244 -28.56 14.54 14.81
C SER A 244 -29.91 14.17 14.18
N ASN A 245 -30.98 14.75 14.71
CA ASN A 245 -32.32 14.73 14.10
C ASN A 245 -32.57 15.93 13.17
N ASP A 246 -31.69 16.94 13.19
CA ASP A 246 -31.74 18.04 12.23
C ASP A 246 -31.10 17.59 10.89
N PRO A 247 -31.81 17.67 9.75
CA PRO A 247 -31.29 17.20 8.45
C PRO A 247 -30.01 17.89 8.01
N GLY A 248 -29.86 19.19 8.28
CA GLY A 248 -28.68 19.95 7.91
C GLY A 248 -27.44 19.51 8.70
N GLU A 249 -27.59 19.37 10.02
CA GLU A 249 -26.54 18.90 10.91
C GLU A 249 -26.23 17.41 10.68
N ALA A 250 -27.23 16.57 10.41
CA ALA A 250 -27.04 15.18 10.05
C ALA A 250 -26.20 15.04 8.76
N THR A 251 -26.46 15.88 7.76
CA THR A 251 -25.66 15.94 6.53
C THR A 251 -24.21 16.30 6.81
N LYS A 252 -23.95 17.31 7.66
CA LYS A 252 -22.58 17.70 8.03
C LYS A 252 -21.84 16.59 8.78
N GLN A 253 -22.50 15.94 9.74
CA GLN A 253 -21.94 14.80 10.47
C GLN A 253 -21.60 13.66 9.50
N PHE A 254 -22.49 13.39 8.55
CA PHE A 254 -22.26 12.39 7.52
C PHE A 254 -21.09 12.75 6.59
N GLN A 255 -20.96 14.01 6.19
CA GLN A 255 -19.84 14.49 5.38
C GLN A 255 -18.49 14.38 6.12
N GLU A 256 -18.44 14.72 7.41
CA GLU A 256 -17.21 14.55 8.20
C GLU A 256 -16.85 13.08 8.41
N MET A 257 -17.86 12.21 8.60
CA MET A 257 -17.66 10.75 8.63
C MET A 257 -17.11 10.24 7.29
N LEU A 258 -17.76 10.57 6.17
CA LEU A 258 -17.30 10.22 4.82
C LEU A 258 -15.89 10.76 4.55
N LYS A 259 -15.57 11.98 4.95
CA LYS A 259 -14.25 12.57 4.77
C LYS A 259 -13.16 11.74 5.45
N VAL A 260 -13.40 11.22 6.65
CA VAL A 260 -12.45 10.34 7.34
C VAL A 260 -12.26 9.06 6.54
N ASP A 261 -13.34 8.40 6.14
CA ASP A 261 -13.30 7.12 5.40
C ASP A 261 -12.73 7.27 3.98
N LEU A 262 -13.06 8.36 3.28
CA LEU A 262 -12.52 8.64 1.96
C LEU A 262 -11.04 8.97 2.05
N ARG A 263 -10.61 9.82 2.98
CA ARG A 263 -9.17 10.09 3.15
C ARG A 263 -8.40 8.84 3.55
N ALA A 264 -8.99 7.98 4.37
CA ALA A 264 -8.48 6.67 4.73
C ALA A 264 -8.25 5.77 3.51
N LEU A 265 -9.29 5.57 2.70
CA LEU A 265 -9.20 4.78 1.45
C LEU A 265 -8.20 5.39 0.47
N ARG A 266 -8.08 6.73 0.47
CA ARG A 266 -7.13 7.45 -0.38
C ARG A 266 -5.68 7.27 0.06
N VAL A 267 -5.39 6.94 1.33
CA VAL A 267 -4.00 6.71 1.78
C VAL A 267 -3.35 5.61 0.94
N GLU A 268 -4.05 4.49 0.73
CA GLU A 268 -3.51 3.39 -0.08
C GLU A 268 -3.27 3.82 -1.54
N ALA A 269 -4.17 4.60 -2.13
CA ALA A 269 -4.01 5.12 -3.48
C ALA A 269 -2.85 6.14 -3.57
N GLU A 270 -2.72 7.03 -2.58
CA GLU A 270 -1.59 7.96 -2.47
C GLU A 270 -0.26 7.21 -2.32
N ASP A 271 -0.22 6.11 -1.57
CA ASP A 271 0.98 5.30 -1.40
C ASP A 271 1.35 4.54 -2.67
N LYS A 272 0.37 3.95 -3.38
CA LYS A 272 0.62 3.34 -4.70
C LYS A 272 1.11 4.37 -5.70
N ALA A 273 0.46 5.54 -5.75
CA ALA A 273 0.87 6.61 -6.63
C ALA A 273 2.23 7.20 -6.26
N ARG A 274 2.55 7.27 -4.96
CA ARG A 274 3.88 7.65 -4.48
C ARG A 274 4.92 6.71 -5.06
N ASP A 275 4.71 5.41 -4.89
CA ASP A 275 5.65 4.38 -5.34
C ASP A 275 5.81 4.43 -6.87
N GLU A 276 4.71 4.59 -7.60
CA GLU A 276 4.71 4.75 -9.06
C GLU A 276 5.43 6.03 -9.51
N ILE A 277 5.24 7.16 -8.82
CA ILE A 277 5.96 8.41 -9.09
C ILE A 277 7.45 8.22 -8.86
N LEU A 278 7.86 7.61 -7.75
CA LEU A 278 9.26 7.39 -7.44
C LEU A 278 9.94 6.46 -8.45
N ALA A 279 9.26 5.36 -8.81
CA ALA A 279 9.74 4.41 -9.79
C ALA A 279 9.89 5.06 -11.18
N THR A 280 8.81 5.67 -11.69
CA THR A 280 8.79 6.28 -13.02
C THR A 280 9.77 7.45 -13.13
N MET A 281 9.78 8.36 -12.16
CA MET A 281 10.61 9.58 -12.23
C MET A 281 12.11 9.30 -12.09
N LYS A 282 12.49 8.12 -11.57
CA LYS A 282 13.88 7.65 -11.56
C LYS A 282 14.39 7.34 -12.97
N GLU A 283 13.52 6.99 -13.91
CA GLU A 283 13.91 6.62 -15.27
C GLU A 283 14.45 7.81 -16.08
N PRO A 284 15.46 7.64 -16.95
CA PRO A 284 16.07 8.73 -17.73
C PRO A 284 15.07 9.58 -18.54
N ASN A 285 14.03 8.96 -19.09
CA ASN A 285 13.06 9.57 -20.02
C ASN A 285 11.65 9.68 -19.42
N ALA A 286 11.54 9.82 -18.09
CA ALA A 286 10.27 9.95 -17.40
C ALA A 286 9.40 11.08 -18.01
N ASN A 287 8.14 10.76 -18.32
CA ASN A 287 7.18 11.74 -18.83
C ASN A 287 6.10 12.01 -17.77
N GLU A 288 6.17 13.20 -17.18
CA GLU A 288 5.30 13.61 -16.06
C GLU A 288 3.83 13.70 -16.43
N ARG A 289 3.53 14.18 -17.65
CA ARG A 289 2.15 14.27 -18.11
C ARG A 289 1.57 12.88 -18.29
N LYS A 290 2.34 11.97 -18.90
CA LYS A 290 1.94 10.57 -19.06
C LYS A 290 1.79 9.89 -17.70
N LEU A 291 2.73 10.09 -16.77
CA LEU A 291 2.64 9.58 -15.40
C LEU A 291 1.38 10.10 -14.69
N PHE A 292 1.10 11.40 -14.78
CA PHE A 292 -0.11 11.97 -14.17
C PHE A 292 -1.38 11.35 -14.75
N THR A 293 -1.52 11.34 -16.09
CA THR A 293 -2.65 10.69 -16.78
C THR A 293 -2.78 9.22 -16.39
N ASN A 294 -1.66 8.48 -16.36
CA ASN A 294 -1.65 7.08 -15.92
C ASN A 294 -2.21 6.93 -14.50
N LEU A 295 -1.98 7.87 -13.59
CA LEU A 295 -2.40 7.81 -12.19
C LEU A 295 -3.81 8.38 -11.91
N THR A 296 -4.41 9.06 -12.89
CA THR A 296 -5.67 9.79 -12.69
C THR A 296 -6.81 9.37 -13.59
N GLU A 297 -6.50 8.87 -14.78
CA GLU A 297 -7.49 8.56 -15.81
C GLU A 297 -7.77 7.05 -15.85
N MET A 298 -9.00 6.69 -16.23
CA MET A 298 -9.35 5.30 -16.49
C MET A 298 -8.69 4.82 -17.79
N GLU A 299 -8.56 3.51 -17.96
CA GLU A 299 -8.04 2.90 -19.19
C GLU A 299 -8.79 3.31 -20.47
N ALA A 300 -10.07 3.69 -20.36
CA ALA A 300 -10.85 4.18 -21.50
C ALA A 300 -10.40 5.56 -22.00
N ASP A 301 -9.66 6.32 -21.18
CA ASP A 301 -9.18 7.67 -21.44
C ASP A 301 -7.63 7.71 -21.43
N ASP A 302 -6.96 6.67 -21.93
CA ASP A 302 -5.48 6.52 -21.98
C ASP A 302 -4.75 6.41 -20.60
N GLY A 303 -5.47 6.24 -19.49
CA GLY A 303 -4.89 5.98 -18.17
C GLY A 303 -4.51 4.50 -17.94
N ILE A 304 -3.77 4.19 -16.87
CA ILE A 304 -3.33 2.80 -16.55
C ILE A 304 -3.70 2.40 -15.10
N TYR A 305 -3.74 3.35 -14.19
CA TYR A 305 -3.76 3.14 -12.75
C TYR A 305 -4.70 4.14 -12.04
N ASP A 306 -6.01 4.07 -12.29
CA ASP A 306 -6.96 4.72 -11.38
C ASP A 306 -7.12 3.83 -10.12
N TYR A 307 -6.22 4.02 -9.16
CA TYR A 307 -6.18 3.26 -7.91
C TYR A 307 -7.45 3.43 -7.04
N LEU A 308 -8.30 4.40 -7.37
CA LEU A 308 -9.52 4.70 -6.62
C LEU A 308 -10.79 4.13 -7.28
N VAL A 309 -10.71 3.50 -8.47
CA VAL A 309 -11.88 2.88 -9.15
C VAL A 309 -12.63 1.94 -8.22
N LYS A 310 -11.92 0.97 -7.63
CA LYS A 310 -12.55 -0.03 -6.75
C LYS A 310 -13.24 0.64 -5.56
N ALA A 311 -12.57 1.62 -4.95
CA ALA A 311 -13.13 2.35 -3.82
C ALA A 311 -14.42 3.09 -4.23
N ARG A 312 -14.41 3.79 -5.37
CA ARG A 312 -15.56 4.54 -5.89
C ARG A 312 -16.73 3.64 -6.30
N GLU A 313 -16.45 2.57 -6.99
CA GLU A 313 -17.47 1.80 -7.72
C GLU A 313 -17.97 0.61 -6.90
N THR A 314 -17.20 0.14 -5.93
CA THR A 314 -17.53 -1.03 -5.12
C THR A 314 -17.54 -0.75 -3.64
N ASP A 315 -16.42 -0.29 -3.06
CA ASP A 315 -16.27 -0.28 -1.60
C ASP A 315 -17.18 0.77 -0.93
N ILE A 316 -17.20 2.00 -1.44
CA ILE A 316 -18.06 3.08 -0.91
C ILE A 316 -19.55 2.78 -1.14
N PRO A 317 -20.02 2.38 -2.34
CA PRO A 317 -21.42 2.01 -2.52
C PRO A 317 -21.88 0.89 -1.58
N ASN A 318 -21.04 -0.13 -1.37
CA ASN A 318 -21.33 -1.21 -0.43
C ASN A 318 -21.39 -0.72 1.02
N LEU A 319 -20.47 0.13 1.43
CA LEU A 319 -20.45 0.73 2.76
C LEU A 319 -21.71 1.57 3.02
N VAL A 320 -22.05 2.46 2.08
CA VAL A 320 -23.26 3.30 2.16
C VAL A 320 -24.53 2.45 2.21
N LYS A 321 -24.60 1.37 1.42
CA LYS A 321 -25.71 0.42 1.46
C LYS A 321 -25.87 -0.22 2.85
N HIS A 322 -24.76 -0.59 3.49
CA HIS A 322 -24.79 -1.14 4.85
C HIS A 322 -25.27 -0.08 5.87
N TRP A 323 -24.79 1.15 5.79
CA TRP A 323 -25.23 2.24 6.68
C TRP A 323 -26.70 2.60 6.50
N LYS A 324 -27.21 2.62 5.25
CA LYS A 324 -28.63 2.77 4.95
C LYS A 324 -29.46 1.66 5.61
N LYS A 325 -29.05 0.39 5.46
CA LYS A 325 -29.74 -0.76 6.06
C LYS A 325 -29.74 -0.73 7.60
N ALA A 326 -28.66 -0.23 8.20
CA ALA A 326 -28.54 -0.07 9.65
C ALA A 326 -29.32 1.15 10.20
N GLY A 327 -29.99 1.94 9.35
CA GLY A 327 -30.74 3.13 9.76
C GLY A 327 -29.87 4.30 10.19
N LEU A 328 -28.55 4.23 9.99
CA LEU A 328 -27.58 5.26 10.40
C LEU A 328 -27.75 6.57 9.61
N LEU A 329 -28.32 6.51 8.41
CA LEU A 329 -28.45 7.65 7.50
C LEU A 329 -29.90 8.14 7.36
N LYS A 330 -30.82 7.72 8.24
CA LYS A 330 -32.27 7.99 8.11
C LYS A 330 -32.63 9.48 8.08
N ASN A 331 -31.82 10.33 8.71
CA ASN A 331 -32.02 11.78 8.80
C ASN A 331 -31.17 12.56 7.78
N VAL A 332 -30.36 11.88 6.97
CA VAL A 332 -29.52 12.52 5.95
C VAL A 332 -30.32 12.63 4.66
N PRO A 333 -30.70 13.84 4.22
CA PRO A 333 -31.33 14.04 2.92
C PRO A 333 -30.33 13.71 1.81
N ASP A 334 -30.81 13.08 0.74
CA ASP A 334 -30.05 12.82 -0.48
C ASP A 334 -28.62 12.29 -0.23
N VAL A 335 -28.57 11.13 0.43
CA VAL A 335 -27.32 10.43 0.75
C VAL A 335 -26.45 10.24 -0.49
N ASP A 336 -27.06 9.89 -1.63
CA ASP A 336 -26.32 9.55 -2.84
C ASP A 336 -25.66 10.80 -3.44
N ALA A 337 -26.34 11.94 -3.52
CA ALA A 337 -25.70 13.19 -3.93
C ALA A 337 -24.57 13.62 -2.99
N THR A 338 -24.76 13.45 -1.67
CA THR A 338 -23.73 13.77 -0.66
C THR A 338 -22.49 12.89 -0.82
N VAL A 339 -22.67 11.60 -1.08
CA VAL A 339 -21.58 10.66 -1.37
C VAL A 339 -20.87 11.04 -2.67
N HIS A 340 -21.60 11.32 -3.74
CA HIS A 340 -21.03 11.70 -5.03
C HIS A 340 -20.20 12.98 -4.94
N GLU A 341 -20.67 14.02 -4.25
CA GLU A 341 -19.89 15.25 -4.07
C GLU A 341 -18.66 15.01 -3.19
N SER A 342 -18.78 14.19 -2.14
CA SER A 342 -17.64 13.82 -1.29
C SER A 342 -16.57 13.07 -2.09
N ILE A 343 -16.97 12.12 -2.93
CA ILE A 343 -16.05 11.42 -3.86
C ILE A 343 -15.36 12.42 -4.79
N ARG A 344 -16.11 13.32 -5.44
CA ARG A 344 -15.54 14.37 -6.31
C ARG A 344 -14.51 15.24 -5.58
N GLN A 345 -14.81 15.63 -4.35
CA GLN A 345 -13.91 16.44 -3.56
C GLN A 345 -12.63 15.68 -3.16
N PHE A 346 -12.76 14.48 -2.60
CA PHE A 346 -11.62 13.79 -1.96
C PHE A 346 -10.81 12.93 -2.92
N PHE A 347 -11.44 12.28 -3.91
CA PHE A 347 -10.78 11.35 -4.84
C PHE A 347 -10.39 11.97 -6.17
N PHE A 348 -11.01 13.08 -6.56
CA PHE A 348 -10.61 13.81 -7.76
C PHE A 348 -9.84 15.06 -7.36
N ARG A 349 -10.50 16.09 -6.81
CA ARG A 349 -9.86 17.39 -6.57
C ARG A 349 -8.65 17.31 -5.63
N GLU A 350 -8.83 16.77 -4.43
CA GLU A 350 -7.73 16.69 -3.45
C GLU A 350 -6.65 15.68 -3.88
N TYR A 351 -7.05 14.51 -4.41
CA TYR A 351 -6.09 13.50 -4.85
C TYR A 351 -5.22 14.00 -6.02
N TYR A 352 -5.84 14.57 -7.05
CA TYR A 352 -5.13 15.10 -8.21
C TYR A 352 -4.20 16.25 -7.82
N ASP A 353 -4.61 17.10 -6.88
CA ASP A 353 -3.75 18.13 -6.31
C ASP A 353 -2.54 17.51 -5.57
N VAL A 354 -2.75 16.43 -4.81
CA VAL A 354 -1.65 15.68 -4.16
C VAL A 354 -0.68 15.11 -5.19
N LEU A 355 -1.18 14.45 -6.24
CA LEU A 355 -0.34 13.87 -7.30
C LEU A 355 0.47 14.94 -8.03
N SER A 356 -0.20 16.00 -8.49
CA SER A 356 0.42 17.12 -9.21
C SER A 356 1.52 17.77 -8.39
N LYS A 357 1.23 18.03 -7.11
CA LYS A 357 2.20 18.59 -6.17
C LYS A 357 3.33 17.61 -5.83
N GLY A 358 3.06 16.31 -5.78
CA GLY A 358 4.05 15.25 -5.60
C GLY A 358 5.07 15.24 -6.74
N ILE A 359 4.59 15.12 -7.98
CA ILE A 359 5.42 15.15 -9.18
C ILE A 359 6.26 16.45 -9.25
N ALA A 360 5.63 17.60 -9.00
CA ALA A 360 6.32 18.88 -8.96
C ALA A 360 7.38 18.97 -7.85
N SER A 361 7.16 18.30 -6.71
CA SER A 361 8.13 18.23 -5.61
C SER A 361 9.35 17.41 -5.98
N PHE A 362 9.18 16.28 -6.67
CA PHE A 362 10.28 15.48 -7.19
C PHE A 362 11.15 16.32 -8.14
N LYS A 363 10.54 16.97 -9.14
CA LYS A 363 11.26 17.88 -10.06
C LYS A 363 11.99 18.99 -9.33
N ALA A 364 11.37 19.58 -8.32
CA ALA A 364 11.97 20.67 -7.57
C ALA A 364 13.23 20.23 -6.82
N LEU A 365 13.37 18.94 -6.48
CA LEU A 365 14.59 18.39 -5.90
C LEU A 365 15.67 18.15 -6.96
N THR A 366 15.30 17.59 -8.12
CA THR A 366 16.26 17.30 -9.21
C THR A 366 16.71 18.56 -9.93
N ASP A 367 15.78 19.37 -10.41
CA ASP A 367 16.06 20.42 -11.40
C ASP A 367 16.63 21.68 -10.73
N LYS A 368 16.12 21.99 -9.54
CA LYS A 368 16.40 23.25 -8.83
C LYS A 368 17.33 23.07 -7.63
N LEU A 369 17.28 21.91 -6.96
CA LEU A 369 18.17 21.61 -5.83
C LEU A 369 19.34 20.71 -6.22
N HIS A 370 19.39 20.28 -7.49
CA HIS A 370 20.44 19.45 -8.09
C HIS A 370 20.68 18.15 -7.31
N PHE A 371 19.63 17.55 -6.75
CA PHE A 371 19.72 16.21 -6.20
C PHE A 371 19.81 15.20 -7.34
N SER A 372 20.60 14.14 -7.17
CA SER A 372 20.49 12.99 -8.06
C SER A 372 19.10 12.35 -7.93
N LYS A 373 18.70 11.56 -8.93
CA LYS A 373 17.40 10.87 -8.90
C LYS A 373 17.35 9.88 -7.74
N GLU A 374 18.43 9.14 -7.49
CA GLU A 374 18.55 8.18 -6.39
C GLU A 374 18.40 8.88 -5.03
N LYS A 375 19.05 10.04 -4.86
CA LYS A 375 18.93 10.82 -3.63
C LYS A 375 17.53 11.37 -3.44
N THR A 376 16.89 11.81 -4.52
CA THR A 376 15.50 12.27 -4.50
C THR A 376 14.55 11.15 -4.09
N VAL A 377 14.72 9.95 -4.65
CA VAL A 377 13.92 8.77 -4.31
C VAL A 377 14.08 8.41 -2.84
N ALA A 378 15.31 8.16 -2.38
CA ALA A 378 15.57 7.78 -0.99
C ALA A 378 15.03 8.80 0.02
N PHE A 379 15.02 10.08 -0.36
CA PHE A 379 14.54 11.16 0.48
C PHE A 379 13.00 11.24 0.55
N LEU A 380 12.31 10.95 -0.56
CA LEU A 380 10.85 11.10 -0.67
C LEU A 380 10.07 9.82 -0.32
N GLU A 381 10.68 8.64 -0.49
CA GLU A 381 10.08 7.33 -0.21
C GLU A 381 9.52 7.20 1.21
N ARG A 382 10.13 7.89 2.18
CA ARG A 382 9.74 7.84 3.60
C ARG A 382 8.64 8.82 3.98
N GLU A 383 8.21 9.67 3.05
CA GLU A 383 7.23 10.72 3.30
C GLU A 383 5.94 10.45 2.53
N PRO A 384 4.76 10.58 3.17
CA PRO A 384 3.48 10.53 2.47
C PRO A 384 3.47 11.54 1.31
N LEU A 385 2.89 11.14 0.19
CA LEU A 385 2.88 11.95 -1.04
C LEU A 385 2.36 13.36 -0.80
N ALA A 386 1.25 13.50 -0.06
CA ALA A 386 0.67 14.79 0.31
C ALA A 386 1.61 15.72 1.09
N LYS A 387 2.69 15.20 1.70
CA LYS A 387 3.66 15.99 2.47
C LYS A 387 4.88 16.42 1.68
N TRP A 388 5.17 15.80 0.53
CA TRP A 388 6.35 16.14 -0.27
C TRP A 388 6.53 17.65 -0.53
N PRO A 389 5.50 18.44 -0.85
CA PRO A 389 5.66 19.88 -1.09
C PRO A 389 6.18 20.62 0.15
N LYS A 390 5.74 20.18 1.34
CA LYS A 390 6.16 20.76 2.60
C LYS A 390 7.60 20.38 2.93
N VAL A 391 7.98 19.13 2.65
CA VAL A 391 9.35 18.65 2.84
C VAL A 391 10.31 19.42 1.94
N VAL A 392 10.00 19.53 0.64
CA VAL A 392 10.78 20.30 -0.32
C VAL A 392 10.91 21.76 0.11
N LYS A 393 9.82 22.41 0.53
CA LYS A 393 9.85 23.79 1.02
C LYS A 393 10.80 23.99 2.21
N ARG A 394 10.90 23.01 3.12
CA ARG A 394 11.83 23.06 4.26
C ARG A 394 13.28 23.03 3.80
N ILE A 395 13.61 22.15 2.85
CA ILE A 395 14.97 22.05 2.29
C ILE A 395 15.39 23.37 1.61
N TYR A 396 14.49 23.98 0.83
CA TYR A 396 14.75 25.30 0.24
C TYR A 396 15.08 26.35 1.30
N ALA A 397 14.29 26.41 2.38
CA ALA A 397 14.52 27.36 3.45
C ALA A 397 15.86 27.11 4.17
N GLU A 398 16.26 25.85 4.34
CA GLU A 398 17.54 25.50 4.96
C GLU A 398 18.75 25.80 4.07
N LYS A 399 18.67 25.53 2.75
CA LYS A 399 19.75 25.90 1.82
C LYS A 399 19.93 27.41 1.75
N LYS A 400 18.83 28.18 1.71
CA LYS A 400 18.89 29.64 1.68
C LYS A 400 19.58 30.22 2.92
N LYS A 401 19.31 29.65 4.10
CA LYS A 401 19.98 30.03 5.36
C LYS A 401 21.47 29.67 5.43
N LYS A 402 21.94 28.73 4.60
CA LYS A 402 23.37 28.35 4.54
C LYS A 402 24.15 29.18 3.50
N SER A 403 23.45 29.84 2.59
CA SER A 403 24.03 30.74 1.59
C SER A 403 24.02 32.21 2.00
N GLU A 404 23.29 32.54 3.06
CA GLU A 404 23.35 33.82 3.80
C GLU A 404 24.34 33.65 4.97
#